data_AF-A0A7V1NTQ1-F1
#
_entry.id   AF-A0A7V1NTQ1-F1
#
_cell.length_a   1.000
_cell.length_b   1.000
_cell.length_c   1.000
_cell.angle_alpha   90.00
_cell.angle_beta   90.00
_cell.angle_gamma   90.00
#
_symmetry.space_group_name_H-M   'P 1'
#
loop_
_entity.id
_entity.type
_entity.pdbx_description
1 polymer ?
#
loop_
_entity_poly.entity_id
_entity_poly.type
_entity_poly.pdbx_seq_one_letter_code
_entity_poly.pdbx_strand_id
1 'polypeptide(L)'
;MVRHVGNKTFILREDVWTDTTFDPETMAPVQVGFGTEAYFDLLAARPEWGEYLALGSRTLFVAEGTAYEVVEGETGPVDIPPTRTTTPTEEVAEPVVEEPVQEEPGGRLCLGAGMMIPLALAAAMVWQRLRTPTSAP
;
A
#
# COMPACT_ATOMS: atom_id res chain seq x y z
N MET A 1 -10.29 22.16 12.23
CA MET A 1 -11.29 21.29 11.54
C MET A 1 -11.65 20.14 12.46
N VAL A 2 -12.85 19.54 12.35
CA VAL A 2 -13.23 18.33 13.11
C VAL A 2 -13.50 17.17 12.14
N ARG A 3 -13.11 15.95 12.52
CA ARG A 3 -13.39 14.71 11.79
C ARG A 3 -13.78 13.59 12.74
N HIS A 4 -14.69 12.73 12.28
CA HIS A 4 -14.98 11.45 12.91
C HIS A 4 -14.40 10.35 12.04
N VAL A 5 -13.63 9.44 12.64
CA VAL A 5 -12.97 8.32 11.96
C VAL A 5 -13.07 7.13 12.92
N GLY A 6 -13.56 5.98 12.45
CA GLY A 6 -13.92 4.85 13.29
C GLY A 6 -14.80 5.27 14.47
N ASN A 7 -14.35 4.95 15.68
CA ASN A 7 -14.99 5.33 16.94
C ASN A 7 -14.41 6.59 17.59
N LYS A 8 -13.61 7.38 16.86
CA LYS A 8 -12.84 8.51 17.37
C LYS A 8 -13.27 9.84 16.77
N THR A 9 -12.97 10.90 17.51
CA THR A 9 -13.14 12.28 17.06
C THR A 9 -11.79 12.97 17.08
N PHE A 10 -11.43 13.59 15.97
CA PHE A 10 -10.17 14.30 15.78
C PHE A 10 -10.39 15.78 15.54
N ILE A 11 -9.50 16.59 16.09
CA ILE A 11 -9.41 18.02 15.83
C ILE A 11 -8.07 18.32 15.13
N LEU A 12 -8.13 19.07 14.03
CA LEU A 12 -6.93 19.58 13.35
C LEU A 12 -6.55 20.93 13.95
N ARG A 13 -5.33 21.02 14.50
CA ARG A 13 -4.68 22.25 14.98
C ARG A 13 -3.20 22.21 14.61
N GLU A 14 -2.68 23.32 14.09
CA GLU A 14 -1.24 23.45 13.76
C GLU A 14 -0.71 22.28 12.89
N ASP A 15 -1.53 21.83 11.94
CA ASP A 15 -1.26 20.70 11.05
C ASP A 15 -1.18 19.31 11.73
N VAL A 16 -1.57 19.21 12.99
CA VAL A 16 -1.66 17.96 13.74
C VAL A 16 -3.12 17.56 13.94
N TRP A 17 -3.47 16.34 13.53
CA TRP A 17 -4.74 15.72 13.90
C TRP A 17 -4.65 15.13 15.29
N THR A 18 -5.43 15.64 16.25
CA THR A 18 -5.40 15.17 17.64
C THR A 18 -6.73 14.52 18.00
N ASP A 19 -6.67 13.26 18.46
CA ASP A 19 -7.80 12.58 19.09
C ASP A 19 -8.24 13.34 20.35
N THR A 20 -9.52 13.67 20.42
CA THR A 20 -10.12 14.41 21.56
C THR A 20 -10.04 13.68 22.90
N THR A 21 -9.68 12.40 22.92
CA THR A 21 -9.44 11.62 24.15
C THR A 21 -8.03 11.76 24.70
N PHE A 22 -7.11 12.39 23.97
CA PHE A 22 -5.76 12.68 24.46
C PHE A 22 -5.79 13.72 25.58
N ASP A 23 -5.14 13.39 26.69
CA ASP A 23 -4.94 14.28 27.83
C ASP A 23 -3.44 14.56 28.02
N PRO A 24 -2.96 15.77 27.72
CA PRO A 24 -1.54 16.12 27.83
C PRO A 24 -1.04 16.21 29.28
N GLU A 25 -1.93 16.31 30.28
CA GLU A 25 -1.52 16.36 31.69
C GLU A 25 -1.19 14.96 32.24
N THR A 26 -1.73 13.91 31.63
CA THR A 26 -1.63 12.53 32.13
C THR A 26 -1.00 11.54 31.14
N MET A 27 -0.89 11.90 29.86
CA MET A 27 -0.35 11.03 28.82
C MET A 27 0.91 11.62 28.17
N ALA A 28 1.94 10.79 28.05
CA ALA A 28 3.12 11.05 27.24
C ALA A 28 3.03 10.25 25.93
N PRO A 29 3.01 10.89 24.75
CA PRO A 29 2.93 10.17 23.48
C PRO A 29 4.18 9.35 23.17
N VAL A 30 3.95 8.15 22.64
CA VAL A 30 4.96 7.35 21.96
C VAL A 30 5.10 7.90 20.54
N GLN A 31 6.27 8.46 20.22
CA GLN A 31 6.52 9.06 18.92
C GLN A 31 6.90 8.01 17.88
N VAL A 32 6.26 8.06 16.72
CA VAL A 32 6.50 7.17 15.59
C VAL A 32 6.84 7.99 14.35
N GLY A 33 8.03 7.81 13.81
CA GLY A 33 8.47 8.52 12.61
C GLY A 33 7.67 8.12 11.38
N PHE A 34 7.02 9.07 10.70
CA PHE A 34 6.24 8.81 9.50
C PHE A 34 7.08 8.13 8.41
N GLY A 35 6.58 7.02 7.87
CA GLY A 35 7.26 6.27 6.80
C GLY A 35 8.54 5.53 7.23
N THR A 36 8.83 5.46 8.53
CA THR A 36 9.91 4.61 9.07
C THR A 36 9.46 3.15 9.15
N GLU A 37 10.40 2.23 9.42
CA GLU A 37 10.10 0.81 9.66
C GLU A 37 9.06 0.66 10.80
N ALA A 38 9.25 1.37 11.92
CA ALA A 38 8.32 1.38 13.03
C ALA A 38 6.89 1.82 12.65
N TYR A 39 6.74 2.74 11.70
CA TYR A 39 5.43 3.15 11.19
C TYR A 39 4.74 2.04 10.40
N PHE A 40 5.49 1.32 9.55
CA PHE A 40 4.93 0.20 8.79
C PHE A 40 4.64 -1.01 9.68
N ASP A 41 5.50 -1.29 10.66
CA ASP A 41 5.29 -2.33 11.66
C ASP A 41 4.03 -2.06 12.49
N LEU A 42 3.80 -0.80 12.87
CA LEU A 42 2.58 -0.39 13.57
C LEU A 42 1.33 -0.66 12.74
N LEU A 43 1.35 -0.30 11.46
CA LEU A 43 0.24 -0.56 10.53
C LEU A 43 -0.01 -2.05 10.31
N ALA A 44 1.05 -2.86 10.20
CA ALA A 44 0.94 -4.30 10.07
C ALA A 44 0.38 -4.95 11.36
N ALA A 45 0.77 -4.42 12.52
CA ALA A 45 0.31 -4.88 13.82
C ALA A 45 -1.14 -4.49 14.15
N ARG A 46 -1.60 -3.35 13.62
CA ARG A 46 -2.92 -2.76 13.86
C ARG A 46 -3.49 -2.16 12.56
N PRO A 47 -3.94 -2.99 11.60
CA PRO A 47 -4.50 -2.50 10.35
C PRO A 47 -5.68 -1.53 10.54
N GLU A 48 -6.45 -1.73 11.61
CA GLU A 48 -7.57 -0.87 11.99
C GLU A 48 -7.15 0.57 12.37
N TRP A 49 -5.88 0.83 12.66
CA TRP A 49 -5.40 2.20 12.92
C TRP A 49 -5.05 2.95 11.64
N GLY A 50 -5.02 2.26 10.49
CA GLY A 50 -4.74 2.87 9.19
C GLY A 50 -5.71 4.00 8.83
N GLU A 51 -6.97 3.92 9.26
CA GLU A 51 -7.94 5.00 9.02
C GLU A 51 -7.59 6.29 9.79
N TYR A 52 -7.04 6.18 11.00
CA TYR A 52 -6.58 7.34 11.77
C TYR A 52 -5.34 7.94 11.12
N LEU A 53 -4.38 7.09 10.75
CA LEU A 53 -3.11 7.48 10.14
C LEU A 53 -3.28 8.09 8.73
N ALA A 54 -4.38 7.77 8.04
CA ALA A 54 -4.74 8.36 6.76
C ALA A 54 -5.20 9.84 6.85
N LEU A 55 -5.43 10.38 8.06
CA LEU A 55 -5.83 11.78 8.24
C LEU A 55 -4.72 12.77 7.85
N GLY A 56 -3.46 12.39 8.03
CA GLY A 56 -2.30 13.22 7.69
C GLY A 56 -0.98 12.65 8.20
N SER A 57 0.13 13.26 7.78
CA SER A 57 1.49 12.87 8.20
C SER A 57 1.76 13.08 9.69
N ARG A 58 0.98 13.96 10.35
CA ARG A 58 1.04 14.20 11.80
C ARG A 58 -0.30 13.90 12.45
N THR A 59 -0.36 12.80 13.18
CA THR A 59 -1.58 12.32 13.83
C THR A 59 -1.26 11.83 15.23
N LEU A 60 -1.99 12.33 16.23
CA LEU A 60 -1.93 11.92 17.62
C LEU A 60 -3.25 11.23 17.97
N PHE A 61 -3.18 9.96 18.41
CA PHE A 61 -4.35 9.21 18.84
C PHE A 61 -4.10 8.37 20.09
N VAL A 62 -5.14 8.12 20.87
CA VAL A 62 -5.07 7.25 22.05
C VAL A 62 -5.61 5.88 21.70
N ALA A 63 -4.80 4.83 21.83
CA ALA A 63 -5.25 3.46 21.63
C ALA A 63 -4.73 2.57 22.75
N GLU A 64 -5.59 1.69 23.27
CA GLU A 64 -5.21 0.70 24.30
C GLU A 64 -4.63 1.35 25.57
N GLY A 65 -5.03 2.58 25.88
CA GLY A 65 -4.51 3.35 27.02
C GLY A 65 -3.18 4.07 26.76
N THR A 66 -2.63 3.99 25.56
CA THR A 66 -1.39 4.64 25.15
C THR A 66 -1.66 5.73 24.11
N ALA A 67 -1.04 6.89 24.27
CA ALA A 67 -1.03 7.91 23.23
C ALA A 67 0.10 7.62 22.23
N TYR A 68 -0.22 7.64 20.94
CA TYR A 68 0.74 7.52 19.85
C TYR A 68 0.72 8.83 19.07
N GLU A 69 1.89 9.36 18.74
CA GLU A 69 2.04 10.55 17.90
C GLU A 69 2.92 10.22 16.71
N VAL A 70 2.37 10.35 15.51
CA VAL A 70 3.15 10.31 14.28
C VAL A 70 3.78 11.67 14.05
N VAL A 71 5.10 11.68 13.90
CA VAL A 71 5.90 12.88 13.66
C VAL A 71 6.70 12.75 12.36
N GLU A 72 7.09 13.87 11.77
CA GLU A 72 7.96 13.86 10.60
C GLU A 72 9.40 13.49 10.99
N GLY A 73 10.05 12.63 10.21
CA GLY A 73 11.46 12.26 10.40
C GLY A 73 11.68 10.99 11.22
N GLU A 74 12.95 10.65 11.46
CA GLU A 74 13.36 9.50 12.28
C GLU A 74 13.11 9.76 13.76
N THR A 75 12.46 8.81 14.42
CA THR A 75 12.32 8.73 15.88
C THR A 75 13.18 7.62 16.44
N GLY A 76 13.46 7.66 17.74
CA GLY A 76 14.13 6.56 18.44
C GLY A 76 13.33 5.25 18.40
N PRO A 77 13.90 4.15 18.93
CA PRO A 77 13.22 2.85 18.95
C PRO A 77 11.86 2.94 19.64
N VAL A 78 10.83 2.37 19.02
CA VAL A 78 9.45 2.34 19.53
C VAL A 78 9.05 0.93 19.90
N ASP A 79 8.48 0.74 21.08
CA ASP A 79 7.82 -0.51 21.48
C ASP A 79 6.48 -0.66 20.74
N ILE A 80 6.47 -1.46 19.66
CA ILE A 80 5.27 -1.73 18.87
C ILE A 80 4.35 -2.69 19.64
N PRO A 81 3.04 -2.38 19.76
CA PRO A 81 2.10 -3.29 20.40
C PRO A 81 2.03 -4.64 19.67
N PRO A 82 1.71 -5.75 20.37
CA PRO A 82 1.67 -7.07 19.76
C PRO A 82 0.64 -7.13 18.64
N THR A 83 1.03 -7.68 17.50
CA THR A 83 0.24 -7.81 16.27
C THR A 83 -1.13 -8.44 16.53
N ARG A 84 -2.20 -7.73 16.15
CA ARG A 84 -3.52 -8.33 15.96
C ARG A 84 -3.67 -8.57 14.47
N THR A 85 -3.18 -9.72 14.05
CA THR A 85 -3.41 -10.18 12.68
C THR A 85 -4.89 -10.52 12.58
N THR A 86 -5.73 -9.58 12.12
CA THR A 86 -6.82 -9.99 11.24
C THR A 86 -6.11 -10.60 10.06
N THR A 87 -6.03 -11.94 9.96
CA THR A 87 -5.50 -12.62 8.79
C THR A 87 -6.09 -11.89 7.60
N PRO A 88 -5.29 -11.11 6.83
CA PRO A 88 -5.76 -10.64 5.56
C PRO A 88 -6.12 -11.94 4.87
N THR A 89 -7.37 -12.08 4.46
CA THR A 89 -7.65 -12.95 3.33
C THR A 89 -6.82 -12.33 2.21
N GLU A 90 -5.56 -12.73 2.17
CA GLU A 90 -4.84 -13.04 0.96
C GLU A 90 -5.75 -14.03 0.25
N GLU A 91 -6.81 -13.49 -0.34
CA GLU A 91 -7.28 -13.93 -1.61
C GLU A 91 -6.03 -13.79 -2.47
N VAL A 92 -5.28 -14.89 -2.45
CA VAL A 92 -4.44 -15.31 -3.53
C VAL A 92 -5.34 -15.18 -4.75
N ALA A 93 -5.36 -13.98 -5.34
CA ALA A 93 -5.62 -13.83 -6.74
C ALA A 93 -4.43 -14.52 -7.42
N GLU A 94 -4.46 -15.85 -7.40
CA GLU A 94 -3.88 -16.62 -8.47
C GLU A 94 -4.42 -15.94 -9.73
N PRO A 95 -3.56 -15.46 -10.63
CA PRO A 95 -4.06 -14.90 -11.87
C PRO A 95 -4.82 -16.05 -12.54
N VAL A 96 -6.15 -15.94 -12.57
CA VAL A 96 -6.97 -16.73 -13.48
C VAL A 96 -6.45 -16.34 -14.86
N VAL A 97 -5.58 -17.20 -15.39
CA VAL A 97 -5.27 -17.27 -16.79
C VAL A 97 -6.56 -17.76 -17.44
N GLU A 98 -7.44 -16.83 -17.83
CA GLU A 98 -8.50 -17.13 -18.79
C GLU A 98 -7.80 -17.50 -20.11
N GLU A 99 -7.61 -18.80 -20.33
CA GLU A 99 -7.42 -19.31 -21.68
C GLU A 99 -8.60 -18.83 -22.55
N PRO A 100 -8.37 -18.23 -23.73
CA PRO A 100 -9.47 -17.87 -24.61
C PRO A 100 -10.13 -19.16 -25.11
N VAL A 101 -11.29 -19.47 -24.54
CA VAL A 101 -12.16 -20.57 -24.98
C VAL A 101 -12.56 -20.29 -26.43
N GLN A 102 -12.19 -21.23 -27.29
CA GLN A 102 -12.47 -21.21 -28.71
C GLN A 102 -13.97 -21.37 -28.97
N GLU A 103 -14.60 -20.38 -29.60
CA GLU A 103 -15.89 -20.54 -30.26
C GLU A 103 -15.66 -20.77 -31.76
N GLU A 104 -15.58 -22.04 -32.14
CA GLU A 104 -15.67 -22.49 -33.53
C GLU A 104 -17.16 -22.61 -33.91
N PRO A 105 -17.71 -21.81 -34.85
CA PRO A 105 -19.01 -22.12 -35.40
C PRO A 105 -18.84 -23.14 -36.53
N GLY A 106 -19.24 -24.37 -36.24
CA GLY A 106 -19.23 -25.48 -37.18
C GLY A 106 -20.06 -25.22 -38.44
N GLY A 107 -19.37 -25.24 -39.58
CA GLY A 107 -19.72 -26.11 -40.71
C GLY A 107 -20.67 -25.55 -41.77
N ARG A 108 -20.12 -25.22 -42.95
CA ARG A 108 -20.46 -25.91 -44.22
C ARG A 108 -19.67 -25.41 -45.43
N LEU A 109 -19.27 -26.39 -46.24
CA LEU A 109 -19.16 -26.42 -47.71
C LEU A 109 -17.87 -25.92 -48.40
N CYS A 110 -17.19 -26.94 -48.93
CA CYS A 110 -16.17 -27.01 -49.97
C CYS A 110 -16.28 -25.98 -51.13
N LEU A 111 -15.17 -25.34 -51.49
CA LEU A 111 -14.50 -25.42 -52.81
C LEU A 111 -13.29 -24.46 -52.87
N GLY A 112 -12.09 -24.99 -53.17
CA GLY A 112 -11.15 -24.31 -54.08
C GLY A 112 -10.02 -23.43 -53.50
N ALA A 113 -8.79 -23.86 -53.81
CA ALA A 113 -7.59 -23.06 -54.09
C ALA A 113 -6.90 -22.33 -52.92
N GLY A 114 -5.64 -22.71 -52.70
CA GLY A 114 -4.85 -22.27 -51.56
C GLY A 114 -4.08 -20.97 -51.75
N MET A 115 -3.36 -20.59 -50.69
CA MET A 115 -2.12 -19.83 -50.81
C MET A 115 -1.30 -20.01 -49.53
N MET A 116 -0.12 -20.58 -49.70
CA MET A 116 0.95 -20.60 -48.70
C MET A 116 1.50 -19.19 -48.48
N ILE A 117 1.74 -18.78 -47.23
CA ILE A 117 2.65 -17.65 -46.92
C ILE A 117 3.49 -18.01 -45.67
N PRO A 118 4.85 -18.03 -45.77
CA PRO A 118 5.75 -18.32 -44.65
C PRO A 118 6.36 -17.08 -43.96
N LEU A 119 6.83 -17.30 -42.72
CA LEU A 119 7.82 -16.62 -41.83
C LEU A 119 8.50 -15.27 -42.23
N ALA A 120 8.68 -14.35 -41.24
CA ALA A 120 9.99 -14.06 -40.60
C ALA A 120 10.05 -12.79 -39.66
N LEU A 121 10.59 -12.98 -38.45
CA LEU A 121 11.57 -12.18 -37.67
C LEU A 121 11.45 -10.65 -37.46
N ALA A 122 11.41 -10.21 -36.18
CA ALA A 122 12.35 -9.21 -35.63
C ALA A 122 12.22 -9.07 -34.09
N ALA A 123 13.20 -9.59 -33.37
CA ALA A 123 13.37 -9.49 -31.92
C ALA A 123 14.30 -8.32 -31.55
N ALA A 124 14.08 -7.77 -30.36
CA ALA A 124 15.09 -7.18 -29.47
C ALA A 124 15.93 -5.98 -29.99
N MET A 125 15.38 -4.76 -29.96
CA MET A 125 16.22 -3.55 -30.16
C MET A 125 15.73 -2.26 -29.49
N VAL A 126 15.28 -2.32 -28.22
CA VAL A 126 14.91 -1.08 -27.49
C VAL A 126 15.48 -1.00 -26.07
N TRP A 127 15.78 -2.10 -25.39
CA TRP A 127 16.09 -2.06 -23.94
C TRP A 127 17.56 -1.84 -23.56
N GLN A 128 18.49 -1.77 -24.52
CA GLN A 128 19.92 -1.66 -24.20
C GLN A 128 20.49 -0.23 -24.21
N ARG A 129 19.66 0.80 -24.50
CA ARG A 129 20.15 2.19 -24.71
C ARG A 129 20.13 3.10 -23.47
N LEU A 130 19.71 2.62 -22.30
CA LEU A 130 19.57 3.48 -21.10
C LEU A 130 20.43 3.07 -19.88
N ARG A 131 21.35 2.10 -20.01
CA ARG A 131 22.19 1.64 -18.89
C ARG A 131 23.69 1.72 -19.16
N THR A 132 24.21 2.92 -19.44
CA THR A 132 25.64 3.18 -19.24
C THR A 132 25.82 4.46 -18.43
N PRO A 133 26.15 4.35 -17.13
CA PRO A 133 26.63 5.50 -16.36
C PRO A 133 28.05 5.88 -16.80
N THR A 134 28.25 7.18 -16.98
CA THR A 134 29.53 7.84 -17.24
C THR A 134 30.47 7.72 -16.04
N SER A 135 31.70 7.26 -16.25
CA SER A 135 32.84 7.71 -15.46
C SER A 135 34.08 7.74 -16.34
N ALA A 136 34.77 8.88 -16.32
CA ALA A 136 36.04 9.19 -16.95
C ALA A 136 36.85 10.04 -15.95
N PRO A 137 38.11 10.37 -16.26
CA PRO A 137 39.16 9.58 -16.91
C PRO A 137 40.16 8.97 -15.90
#